data_AF-A0A543G7Y7-F1
#
_entry.id   AF-A0A543G7Y7-F1
#
_cell.length_a   1.000
_cell.length_b   1.000
_cell.length_c   1.000
_cell.angle_alpha   90.00
_cell.angle_beta   90.00
_cell.angle_gamma   90.00
#
_symmetry.space_group_name_H-M   'P 1'
#
loop_
_entity.id
_entity.type
_entity.pdbx_description
1 polymer ?
#
loop_
_entity_poly.entity_id
_entity_poly.type
_entity_poly.pdbx_seq_one_letter_code
_entity_poly.pdbx_strand_id
1 'polypeptide(L)'
;MNFFKKTYINNLFFYIILVIISIFVLSFIFPALYRATWIIVIAVITCVVIDGILLYSITGINAHRSIPEKLSNGDENEIVITIKNKYSFTIHTKIIDEIPFQFQIRDFEINKKIKHAKDLNIKYFLRPTERGAYHFGHLNVYVSSPLRLISRKFVFDSDKIVPTYPSYIQLRKYDLIAFSNNLFQYGIKKIRKIGHSMEFEQIKEYVTGDDIRTLNWKATAKKNALMVNQFQDEKSQTVYMVIDKGRVMKMPFNGLSLLDYAINATLVLSNVILKKQDKAGMFTFSKKVENRVFAERRGSQMNQILETLYNIKTDFFESDFGRLYVDIKTKINQRSLIVLYTNFETLEGLHRQMPYLKGIAKNHLLVVVFFNNTELNNLIHKKSKNIQEVYDKVIAEKFAFEKKLIVNELKKYGIHALLTSPENVTLDTINKYLEIKSRGIL
;
A
#
# COMPACT_ATOMS: atom_id res chain seq x y z
N MET A 1 -21.25 -22.42 34.60
CA MET A 1 -20.03 -21.58 34.56
C MET A 1 -19.96 -20.55 33.41
N ASN A 2 -20.75 -20.67 32.33
CA ASN A 2 -20.73 -19.72 31.20
C ASN A 2 -21.47 -18.39 31.45
N PHE A 3 -22.38 -18.32 32.41
CA PHE A 3 -23.12 -17.11 32.77
C PHE A 3 -22.17 -16.03 33.34
N PHE A 4 -21.39 -16.36 34.37
CA PHE A 4 -20.46 -15.42 35.00
C PHE A 4 -19.36 -14.92 34.06
N LYS A 5 -18.89 -15.76 33.10
CA LYS A 5 -17.91 -15.33 32.10
C LYS A 5 -18.46 -14.32 31.08
N LYS A 6 -19.78 -14.23 30.95
CA LYS A 6 -20.46 -13.32 30.00
C LYS A 6 -21.09 -12.10 30.67
N THR A 7 -21.21 -12.09 31.99
CA THR A 7 -21.78 -10.97 32.75
C THR A 7 -20.69 -10.01 33.21
N TYR A 8 -20.87 -8.73 32.92
CA TYR A 8 -19.99 -7.64 33.34
C TYR A 8 -20.81 -6.60 34.10
N ILE A 9 -20.20 -6.00 35.12
CA ILE A 9 -20.83 -4.95 35.93
C ILE A 9 -20.36 -3.60 35.40
N ASN A 10 -21.29 -2.67 35.17
CA ASN A 10 -20.95 -1.34 34.67
C ASN A 10 -20.56 -0.38 35.79
N ASN A 11 -19.83 0.70 35.45
CA ASN A 11 -19.43 1.75 36.40
C ASN A 11 -20.62 2.38 37.15
N LEU A 12 -21.79 2.47 36.52
CA LEU A 12 -23.01 3.01 37.14
C LEU A 12 -23.40 2.26 38.42
N PHE A 13 -23.26 0.93 38.43
CA PHE A 13 -23.53 0.12 39.61
C PHE A 13 -22.60 0.47 40.78
N PHE A 14 -21.30 0.67 40.50
CA PHE A 14 -20.33 1.06 41.51
C PHE A 14 -20.58 2.47 42.04
N TYR A 15 -21.00 3.42 41.19
CA TYR A 15 -21.40 4.75 41.65
C TYR A 15 -22.64 4.71 42.54
N ILE A 16 -23.64 3.90 42.19
CA ILE A 16 -24.85 3.71 43.02
C ILE A 16 -24.46 3.12 44.39
N ILE A 17 -23.59 2.11 44.41
CA ILE A 17 -23.10 1.53 45.67
C ILE A 17 -22.35 2.57 46.49
N LEU A 18 -21.47 3.37 45.89
CA LEU A 18 -20.71 4.39 46.60
C LEU A 18 -21.65 5.44 47.22
N VAL A 19 -22.70 5.85 46.51
CA VAL A 19 -23.73 6.74 47.06
C VAL A 19 -24.48 6.07 48.23
N ILE A 20 -24.87 4.80 48.10
CA ILE A 20 -25.52 4.04 49.17
C ILE A 20 -24.62 3.95 50.42
N ILE A 21 -23.32 3.68 50.24
CA ILE A 21 -22.35 3.64 51.34
C ILE A 21 -22.26 5.01 52.02
N SER A 22 -22.18 6.11 51.27
CA SER A 22 -22.17 7.46 51.83
C SER A 22 -23.45 7.78 52.63
N ILE A 23 -24.62 7.35 52.14
CA ILE A 23 -25.89 7.54 52.86
C ILE A 23 -25.93 6.67 54.13
N PHE A 24 -25.39 5.45 54.10
CA PHE A 24 -25.23 4.64 55.32
C PHE A 24 -24.35 5.34 56.35
N VAL A 25 -23.23 5.94 55.95
CA VAL A 25 -22.38 6.72 56.87
C VAL A 25 -23.14 7.90 57.45
N LEU A 26 -23.92 8.63 56.64
CA LEU A 26 -24.75 9.74 57.11
C LEU A 26 -25.89 9.29 58.04
N SER A 27 -26.35 8.04 57.92
CA SER A 27 -27.42 7.49 58.75
C SER A 27 -27.03 7.31 60.23
N PHE A 28 -25.73 7.30 60.55
CA PHE A 28 -25.26 7.35 61.94
C PHE A 28 -25.62 8.68 62.63
N ILE A 29 -25.68 9.78 61.88
CA ILE A 29 -26.05 11.10 62.38
C ILE A 29 -27.57 11.27 62.34
N PHE A 30 -28.24 10.74 61.32
CA PHE A 30 -29.68 10.86 61.12
C PHE A 30 -30.36 9.47 61.06
N PRO A 31 -30.89 8.94 62.17
CA PRO A 31 -31.45 7.58 62.23
C PRO A 31 -32.59 7.30 61.24
N ALA A 32 -33.31 8.33 60.79
CA ALA A 32 -34.37 8.19 59.78
C ALA A 32 -33.83 7.70 58.41
N LEU A 33 -32.58 8.05 58.07
CA LEU A 33 -31.93 7.62 56.83
C LEU A 33 -31.64 6.12 56.81
N TYR A 34 -31.51 5.46 57.97
CA TYR A 34 -31.15 4.05 58.02
C TYR A 34 -32.22 3.16 57.37
N ARG A 35 -33.50 3.36 57.72
CA ARG A 35 -34.61 2.63 57.10
C ARG A 35 -34.77 2.95 55.62
N ALA A 36 -34.62 4.23 55.25
CA ALA A 36 -34.69 4.66 53.86
C ALA A 36 -33.59 4.02 53.00
N THR A 37 -32.37 3.89 53.54
CA THR A 37 -31.23 3.30 52.82
C THR A 37 -31.45 1.81 52.55
N TRP A 38 -32.00 1.05 53.50
CA TRP A 38 -32.35 -0.35 53.28
C TRP A 38 -33.40 -0.54 52.18
N ILE A 39 -34.39 0.36 52.08
CA ILE A 39 -35.38 0.34 50.98
C ILE A 39 -34.67 0.59 49.63
N ILE A 40 -33.73 1.54 49.58
CA ILE A 40 -32.93 1.83 48.38
C ILE A 40 -32.09 0.60 47.98
N VAL A 41 -31.48 -0.10 48.93
CA VAL A 41 -30.71 -1.32 48.66
C VAL A 41 -31.58 -2.40 48.02
N ILE A 42 -32.76 -2.67 48.58
CA ILE A 42 -33.71 -3.65 48.03
C ILE A 42 -34.15 -3.24 46.61
N ALA A 43 -34.43 -1.95 46.40
CA ALA A 43 -34.80 -1.43 45.09
C ALA A 43 -33.68 -1.62 44.06
N VAL A 44 -32.41 -1.33 44.41
CA VAL A 44 -31.26 -1.54 43.52
C VAL A 44 -31.05 -3.02 43.21
N ILE A 45 -31.12 -3.91 44.22
CA ILE A 45 -31.03 -5.36 44.00
C ILE A 45 -32.13 -5.81 43.03
N THR A 46 -33.36 -5.34 43.22
CA THR A 46 -34.49 -5.65 42.33
C THR A 46 -34.22 -5.17 40.91
N CYS A 47 -33.71 -3.94 40.72
CA CYS A 47 -33.32 -3.42 39.42
C CYS A 47 -32.21 -4.24 38.75
N VAL A 48 -31.21 -4.70 39.51
CA VAL A 48 -30.12 -5.56 39.00
C VAL A 48 -30.67 -6.91 38.52
N VAL A 49 -31.58 -7.52 39.28
CA VAL A 49 -32.22 -8.78 38.90
C VAL A 49 -33.06 -8.59 37.63
N ILE A 50 -33.86 -7.52 37.56
CA ILE A 50 -34.65 -7.18 36.36
C ILE A 50 -33.73 -6.97 35.15
N ASP A 51 -32.62 -6.22 35.31
CA ASP A 51 -31.64 -5.98 34.24
C ASP A 51 -31.03 -7.30 33.73
N GLY A 52 -30.66 -8.20 34.66
CA GLY A 52 -30.18 -9.54 34.35
C GLY A 52 -31.20 -10.37 33.57
N ILE A 53 -32.46 -10.40 34.00
CA ILE A 53 -33.52 -11.15 33.32
C ILE A 53 -33.75 -10.59 31.91
N LEU A 54 -33.83 -9.27 31.76
CA LEU A 54 -34.00 -8.62 30.45
C LEU A 54 -32.88 -8.99 29.47
N LEU A 55 -31.62 -8.99 29.94
CA LEU A 55 -30.46 -9.30 29.10
C LEU A 55 -30.29 -10.79 28.80
N TYR A 56 -30.75 -11.70 29.65
CA TYR A 56 -30.53 -13.14 29.49
C TYR A 56 -31.75 -13.93 28.97
N SER A 57 -32.93 -13.32 28.95
CA SER A 57 -34.17 -13.96 28.48
C SER A 57 -34.10 -14.44 27.02
N ILE A 58 -33.38 -13.72 26.15
CA ILE A 58 -33.23 -14.08 24.73
C ILE A 58 -31.78 -13.97 24.25
N THR A 59 -31.47 -14.54 23.08
CA THR A 59 -30.27 -14.21 22.31
C THR A 59 -30.48 -12.89 21.57
N GLY A 60 -30.29 -11.77 22.28
CA GLY A 60 -30.83 -10.49 21.83
C GLY A 60 -30.04 -9.71 20.78
N ILE A 61 -28.86 -10.17 20.34
CA ILE A 61 -28.15 -9.54 19.21
C ILE A 61 -27.56 -10.58 18.25
N ASN A 62 -27.43 -10.18 16.98
CA ASN A 62 -26.55 -10.83 16.01
C ASN A 62 -25.58 -9.77 15.47
N ALA A 63 -24.29 -10.07 15.41
CA ALA A 63 -23.30 -9.16 14.84
C ALA A 63 -22.41 -9.90 13.85
N HIS A 64 -22.02 -9.19 12.79
CA HIS A 64 -21.09 -9.70 11.79
C HIS A 64 -20.11 -8.61 11.34
N ARG A 65 -18.85 -8.98 11.18
CA ARG A 65 -17.75 -8.17 10.69
C ARG A 65 -17.49 -8.51 9.22
N SER A 66 -17.95 -7.64 8.35
CA SER A 66 -17.64 -7.69 6.92
C SER A 66 -16.27 -7.05 6.68
N ILE A 67 -15.33 -7.88 6.21
CA ILE A 67 -13.96 -7.49 5.88
C ILE A 67 -13.73 -7.82 4.40
N PRO A 68 -13.04 -6.96 3.63
CA PRO A 68 -12.61 -7.28 2.29
C PRO A 68 -11.83 -8.61 2.22
N GLU A 69 -11.87 -9.27 1.06
CA GLU A 69 -11.11 -10.52 0.84
C GLU A 69 -9.60 -10.32 0.92
N LYS A 70 -9.12 -9.12 0.56
CA LYS A 70 -7.71 -8.72 0.57
C LYS A 70 -7.62 -7.29 1.09
N LEU A 71 -6.61 -6.99 1.91
CA LEU A 71 -6.30 -5.63 2.34
C LEU A 71 -5.26 -5.00 1.39
N SER A 72 -5.33 -3.69 1.20
CA SER A 72 -4.39 -2.89 0.40
C SER A 72 -3.31 -2.29 1.31
N ASN A 73 -2.06 -2.70 1.15
CA ASN A 73 -0.94 -2.20 1.95
C ASN A 73 -0.70 -0.71 1.71
N GLY A 74 -0.70 0.08 2.78
CA GLY A 74 -0.45 1.51 2.74
C GLY A 74 -1.68 2.38 2.48
N ASP A 75 -2.86 1.79 2.21
CA ASP A 75 -4.11 2.52 1.98
C ASP A 75 -5.13 2.26 3.11
N GLU A 76 -6.15 3.10 3.21
CA GLU A 76 -7.27 2.90 4.13
C GLU A 76 -8.21 1.82 3.61
N ASN A 77 -8.41 0.77 4.40
CA ASN A 77 -9.32 -0.33 4.10
C ASN A 77 -10.57 -0.21 4.97
N GLU A 78 -11.74 -0.17 4.32
CA GLU A 78 -13.02 -0.09 5.02
C GLU A 78 -13.39 -1.44 5.64
N ILE A 79 -13.74 -1.42 6.92
CA ILE A 79 -14.31 -2.56 7.64
C ILE A 79 -15.68 -2.17 8.19
N VAL A 80 -16.66 -3.06 7.99
CA VAL A 80 -18.05 -2.81 8.36
C VAL A 80 -18.50 -3.82 9.39
N ILE A 81 -18.94 -3.34 10.55
CA ILE A 81 -19.61 -4.15 11.57
C ILE A 81 -21.11 -3.92 11.46
N THR A 82 -21.86 -4.97 11.18
CA THR A 82 -23.32 -4.96 11.14
C THR A 82 -23.86 -5.59 12.41
N ILE A 83 -24.70 -4.86 13.15
CA ILE A 83 -25.33 -5.33 14.39
C ILE A 83 -26.84 -5.24 14.25
N LYS A 84 -27.52 -6.36 14.51
CA LYS A 84 -28.98 -6.47 14.53
C LYS A 84 -29.47 -6.62 15.96
N ASN A 85 -30.28 -5.67 16.42
CA ASN A 85 -30.91 -5.71 17.74
C ASN A 85 -32.23 -6.51 17.70
N LYS A 86 -32.28 -7.62 18.44
CA LYS A 86 -33.47 -8.48 18.62
C LYS A 86 -34.20 -8.23 19.95
N TYR A 87 -33.66 -7.39 20.84
CA TYR A 87 -34.38 -6.98 22.05
C TYR A 87 -35.49 -5.99 21.71
N SER A 88 -36.64 -6.09 22.39
CA SER A 88 -37.77 -5.18 22.26
C SER A 88 -37.49 -3.74 22.71
N PHE A 89 -36.31 -3.46 23.27
CA PHE A 89 -35.89 -2.16 23.78
C PHE A 89 -34.61 -1.65 23.11
N THR A 90 -34.32 -0.36 23.30
CA THR A 90 -33.06 0.25 22.85
C THR A 90 -31.91 -0.22 23.73
N ILE A 91 -30.85 -0.75 23.11
CA ILE A 91 -29.67 -1.23 23.81
C ILE A 91 -28.51 -0.25 23.72
N HIS A 92 -27.65 -0.25 24.73
CA HIS A 92 -26.35 0.41 24.70
C HIS A 92 -25.29 -0.64 24.46
N THR A 93 -24.48 -0.44 23.42
CA THR A 93 -23.44 -1.40 23.02
C THR A 93 -22.06 -0.77 23.14
N LYS A 94 -21.15 -1.48 23.80
CA LYS A 94 -19.71 -1.27 23.72
C LYS A 94 -19.11 -2.38 22.87
N ILE A 95 -18.53 -2.02 21.74
CA ILE A 95 -18.00 -2.95 20.74
C ILE A 95 -16.47 -2.88 20.80
N ILE A 96 -15.83 -4.04 20.93
CA ILE A 96 -14.38 -4.20 20.93
C ILE A 96 -14.07 -5.22 19.84
N ASP A 97 -13.49 -4.75 18.75
CA ASP A 97 -12.98 -5.62 17.70
C ASP A 97 -11.52 -5.95 17.98
N GLU A 98 -11.18 -7.24 18.06
CA GLU A 98 -9.79 -7.69 18.23
C GLU A 98 -9.03 -7.54 16.91
N ILE A 99 -8.54 -6.32 16.70
CA ILE A 99 -7.75 -5.92 15.54
C ILE A 99 -6.36 -6.62 15.61
N PRO A 100 -5.82 -7.10 14.47
CA PRO A 100 -4.50 -7.73 14.41
C PRO A 100 -3.39 -6.87 15.04
N PHE A 101 -2.44 -7.52 15.72
CA PHE A 101 -1.37 -6.83 16.46
C PHE A 101 -0.51 -5.92 15.56
N GLN A 102 -0.39 -6.22 14.26
CA GLN A 102 0.37 -5.43 13.30
C GLN A 102 -0.11 -3.98 13.21
N PHE A 103 -1.39 -3.71 13.51
CA PHE A 103 -1.92 -2.35 13.52
C PHE A 103 -1.53 -1.55 14.78
N GLN A 104 -1.07 -2.22 15.84
CA GLN A 104 -0.71 -1.61 17.13
C GLN A 104 -1.83 -0.77 17.81
N ILE A 105 -3.09 -0.96 17.41
CA ILE A 105 -4.25 -0.31 18.02
C ILE A 105 -4.71 -1.18 19.20
N ARG A 106 -4.61 -0.67 20.44
CA ARG A 106 -4.92 -1.43 21.66
C ARG A 106 -6.16 -0.95 22.41
N ASP A 107 -6.60 0.26 22.11
CA ASP A 107 -7.70 0.99 22.77
C ASP A 107 -8.93 1.12 21.85
N PHE A 108 -9.08 0.21 20.87
CA PHE A 108 -10.18 0.25 19.94
C PHE A 108 -11.51 -0.10 20.62
N GLU A 109 -12.35 0.91 20.81
CA GLU A 109 -13.70 0.75 21.31
C GLU A 109 -14.71 1.63 20.57
N ILE A 110 -15.91 1.09 20.33
CA ILE A 110 -17.02 1.83 19.73
C ILE A 110 -18.25 1.73 20.62
N ASN A 111 -18.72 2.89 21.09
CA ASN A 111 -19.93 3.01 21.91
C ASN A 111 -21.10 3.53 21.06
N LYS A 112 -22.19 2.77 20.98
CA LYS A 112 -23.41 3.14 20.22
C LYS A 112 -24.69 2.74 20.94
N LYS A 113 -25.79 3.44 20.62
CA LYS A 113 -27.16 3.06 21.03
C LYS A 113 -27.89 2.49 19.82
N ILE A 114 -28.51 1.32 19.97
CA ILE A 114 -29.19 0.62 18.88
C ILE A 114 -30.67 0.47 19.22
N LYS A 115 -31.55 1.08 18.41
CA LYS A 115 -33.01 0.96 18.58
C LYS A 115 -33.47 -0.47 18.26
N HIS A 116 -34.65 -0.84 18.76
CA HIS A 116 -35.28 -2.14 18.44
C HIS A 116 -35.47 -2.32 16.93
N ALA A 117 -35.28 -3.55 16.45
CA ALA A 117 -35.52 -3.99 15.07
C ALA A 117 -34.81 -3.17 13.97
N LYS A 118 -33.76 -2.42 14.33
CA LYS A 118 -32.94 -1.67 13.39
C LYS A 118 -31.57 -2.30 13.25
N ASP A 119 -31.14 -2.50 12.01
CA ASP A 119 -29.78 -2.90 11.69
C ASP A 119 -28.88 -1.65 11.72
N LEU A 120 -27.78 -1.71 12.46
CA LEU A 120 -26.78 -0.65 12.53
C LEU A 120 -25.50 -1.12 11.83
N ASN A 121 -25.10 -0.38 10.80
CA ASN A 121 -23.82 -0.56 10.14
C ASN A 121 -22.83 0.48 10.66
N ILE A 122 -21.73 0.00 11.23
CA ILE A 122 -20.65 0.82 11.77
C ILE A 122 -19.44 0.63 10.85
N LYS A 123 -18.90 1.74 10.35
CA LYS A 123 -17.75 1.74 9.45
C LYS A 123 -16.54 2.30 10.19
N TYR A 124 -15.40 1.63 10.06
CA TYR A 124 -14.10 2.14 10.48
C TYR A 124 -13.05 1.72 9.47
N PHE A 125 -11.91 2.41 9.48
CA PHE A 125 -10.84 2.21 8.51
C PHE A 125 -9.59 1.71 9.20
N LEU A 126 -8.93 0.73 8.58
CA LEU A 126 -7.61 0.26 8.99
C LEU A 126 -6.61 0.43 7.85
N ARG A 127 -5.43 0.96 8.17
CA ARG A 127 -4.34 1.16 7.22
C ARG A 127 -3.18 0.22 7.54
N PRO A 128 -3.05 -0.93 6.85
CA PRO A 128 -1.95 -1.85 7.11
C PRO A 128 -0.65 -1.27 6.54
N THR A 129 0.43 -1.43 7.28
CA THR A 129 1.77 -0.94 6.92
C THR A 129 2.73 -2.06 6.55
N GLU A 130 2.33 -3.32 6.76
CA GLU A 130 3.13 -4.50 6.46
C GLU A 130 2.34 -5.44 5.54
N ARG A 131 3.01 -6.07 4.58
CA ARG A 131 2.41 -7.16 3.78
C ARG A 131 2.44 -8.48 4.55
N GLY A 132 1.47 -9.34 4.26
CA GLY A 132 1.39 -10.68 4.84
C GLY A 132 -0.02 -11.05 5.27
N ALA A 133 -0.15 -12.00 6.18
CA ALA A 133 -1.42 -12.45 6.71
C ALA A 133 -1.78 -11.69 8.00
N TYR A 134 -2.99 -11.13 8.04
CA TYR A 134 -3.53 -10.43 9.19
C TYR A 134 -4.57 -11.32 9.86
N HIS A 135 -4.38 -11.59 11.15
CA HIS A 135 -5.23 -12.47 11.94
C HIS A 135 -6.17 -11.62 12.79
N PHE A 136 -7.41 -11.51 12.36
CA PHE A 136 -8.44 -10.83 13.14
C PHE A 136 -8.96 -11.77 14.21
N GLY A 137 -8.95 -11.30 15.47
CA GLY A 137 -9.53 -12.03 16.58
C GLY A 137 -11.04 -11.89 16.62
N HIS A 138 -11.60 -11.99 17.82
CA HIS A 138 -13.03 -11.96 18.06
C HIS A 138 -13.64 -10.55 17.97
N LEU A 139 -14.86 -10.49 17.45
CA LEU A 139 -15.75 -9.34 17.61
C LEU A 139 -16.50 -9.46 18.94
N ASN A 140 -16.06 -8.70 19.95
CA ASN A 140 -16.68 -8.67 21.27
C ASN A 140 -17.72 -7.54 21.36
N VAL A 141 -18.96 -7.86 21.69
CA VAL A 141 -20.04 -6.87 21.86
C VAL A 141 -20.62 -6.98 23.26
N TYR A 142 -20.45 -5.93 24.07
CA TYR A 142 -21.04 -5.80 25.40
C TYR A 142 -22.34 -5.03 25.28
N VAL A 143 -23.44 -5.66 25.68
CA VAL A 143 -24.80 -5.11 25.59
C VAL A 143 -25.32 -4.79 26.98
N SER A 144 -25.73 -3.55 27.20
CA SER A 144 -26.44 -3.12 28.41
C SER A 144 -27.89 -2.76 28.06
N SER A 145 -28.81 -3.00 29.00
CA SER A 145 -30.18 -2.52 28.90
C SER A 145 -30.26 -1.00 29.22
N PRO A 146 -31.45 -0.38 29.14
CA PRO A 146 -31.65 1.00 29.56
C PRO A 146 -31.26 1.27 31.02
N LEU A 147 -31.30 0.27 31.91
CA LEU A 147 -30.89 0.39 33.32
C LEU A 147 -29.36 0.51 33.47
N ARG A 148 -28.60 -0.03 32.52
CA ARG A 148 -27.13 0.04 32.46
C ARG A 148 -26.40 -0.43 33.73
N LEU A 149 -26.99 -1.31 34.54
CA LEU A 149 -26.35 -1.84 35.75
C LEU A 149 -25.44 -3.02 35.39
N ILE A 150 -25.94 -3.91 34.53
CA ILE A 150 -25.22 -5.08 34.01
C ILE A 150 -25.02 -4.95 32.50
N SER A 151 -23.94 -5.56 32.02
CA SER A 151 -23.67 -5.80 30.61
C SER A 151 -23.52 -7.30 30.33
N ARG A 152 -24.06 -7.76 29.21
CA ARG A 152 -23.86 -9.11 28.69
C ARG A 152 -22.89 -9.08 27.51
N LYS A 153 -21.84 -9.89 27.57
CA LYS A 153 -20.84 -10.07 26.51
C LYS A 153 -21.30 -11.12 25.50
N PHE A 154 -21.27 -10.73 24.23
CA PHE A 154 -21.41 -11.59 23.06
C PHE A 154 -20.09 -11.61 22.30
N VAL A 155 -19.79 -12.76 21.70
CA VAL A 155 -18.56 -12.99 20.94
C VAL A 155 -18.99 -13.51 19.57
N PHE A 156 -18.55 -12.83 18.51
CA PHE A 156 -18.84 -13.15 17.12
C PHE A 156 -17.53 -13.21 16.32
N ASP A 157 -17.59 -13.79 15.12
CA ASP A 157 -16.50 -13.87 14.12
C ASP A 157 -15.10 -14.09 14.71
N SER A 158 -14.68 -15.34 14.81
CA SER A 158 -13.35 -15.73 15.31
C SER A 158 -12.35 -15.98 14.18
N ASP A 159 -11.09 -15.62 14.43
CA ASP A 159 -9.89 -16.09 13.71
C ASP A 159 -9.94 -15.97 12.18
N LYS A 160 -10.43 -14.83 11.67
CA LYS A 160 -10.45 -14.57 10.22
C LYS A 160 -9.07 -14.12 9.75
N ILE A 161 -8.48 -14.85 8.82
CA ILE A 161 -7.21 -14.51 8.18
C ILE A 161 -7.48 -13.72 6.92
N VAL A 162 -6.88 -12.53 6.81
CA VAL A 162 -6.99 -11.67 5.62
C VAL A 162 -5.59 -11.34 5.10
N PRO A 163 -5.28 -11.67 3.84
CA PRO A 163 -3.99 -11.32 3.26
C PRO A 163 -3.95 -9.84 2.84
N THR A 164 -2.85 -9.17 3.16
CA THR A 164 -2.55 -7.79 2.77
C THR A 164 -1.60 -7.78 1.58
N TYR A 165 -2.14 -7.37 0.43
CA TYR A 165 -1.43 -7.29 -0.84
C TYR A 165 -0.81 -5.91 -1.06
N PRO A 166 0.15 -5.79 -2.00
CA PRO A 166 0.54 -4.50 -2.54
C PRO A 166 -0.67 -3.65 -2.94
N SER A 167 -0.52 -2.33 -2.93
CA SER A 167 -1.65 -1.42 -3.03
C SER A 167 -2.37 -1.54 -4.39
N TYR A 168 -3.53 -2.20 -4.39
CA TYR A 168 -4.39 -2.32 -5.58
C TYR A 168 -5.29 -1.09 -5.77
N ILE A 169 -5.55 -0.32 -4.70
CA ILE A 169 -6.30 0.95 -4.80
C ILE A 169 -5.50 1.95 -5.61
N GLN A 170 -4.19 2.07 -5.36
CA GLN A 170 -3.32 2.90 -6.20
C GLN A 170 -3.26 2.37 -7.64
N LEU A 171 -3.24 1.04 -7.86
CA LEU A 171 -3.30 0.49 -9.22
C LEU A 171 -4.54 0.99 -9.97
N ARG A 172 -5.73 0.92 -9.37
CA ARG A 172 -6.96 1.45 -9.99
C ARG A 172 -6.89 2.95 -10.24
N LYS A 173 -6.36 3.73 -9.29
CA LYS A 173 -6.19 5.18 -9.42
C LYS A 173 -5.28 5.54 -10.59
N TYR A 174 -4.09 4.93 -10.66
CA TYR A 174 -3.10 5.21 -11.70
C TYR A 174 -3.49 4.62 -13.05
N ASP A 175 -4.27 3.55 -13.08
CA ASP A 175 -4.91 3.07 -14.29
C ASP A 175 -5.79 4.15 -14.92
N LEU A 176 -6.65 4.78 -14.13
CA LEU A 176 -7.48 5.87 -14.66
C LEU A 176 -6.61 7.02 -15.17
N ILE A 177 -5.53 7.38 -14.46
CA ILE A 177 -4.64 8.48 -14.86
C ILE A 177 -3.86 8.16 -16.14
N ALA A 178 -3.24 6.98 -16.23
CA ALA A 178 -2.37 6.58 -17.33
C ALA A 178 -3.12 6.43 -18.68
N PHE A 179 -4.43 6.19 -18.61
CA PHE A 179 -5.30 6.05 -19.78
C PHE A 179 -6.22 7.24 -20.01
N SER A 180 -6.41 8.10 -19.01
CA SER A 180 -7.01 9.41 -19.23
C SER A 180 -6.08 10.25 -20.10
N ASN A 181 -6.67 11.01 -21.03
CA ASN A 181 -5.98 12.06 -21.75
C ASN A 181 -5.58 13.24 -20.82
N ASN A 182 -5.58 13.07 -19.48
CA ASN A 182 -5.22 14.08 -18.48
C ASN A 182 -3.81 13.91 -17.90
N LEU A 183 -3.00 12.99 -18.45
CA LEU A 183 -1.54 12.98 -18.24
C LEU A 183 -0.88 14.35 -18.50
N PHE A 184 -1.56 15.25 -19.22
CA PHE A 184 -1.12 16.61 -19.53
C PHE A 184 -1.16 17.60 -18.36
N GLN A 185 -1.79 17.30 -17.21
CA GLN A 185 -1.87 18.25 -16.08
C GLN A 185 -0.62 18.29 -15.18
N TYR A 186 0.31 17.34 -15.31
CA TYR A 186 1.51 17.25 -14.44
C TYR A 186 2.86 17.50 -15.16
N GLY A 187 2.89 18.41 -16.14
CA GLY A 187 4.16 18.95 -16.68
C GLY A 187 4.72 18.28 -17.94
N ILE A 188 3.92 17.48 -18.65
CA ILE A 188 4.35 16.87 -19.91
C ILE A 188 4.19 17.89 -21.05
N LYS A 189 5.32 18.43 -21.53
CA LYS A 189 5.35 19.16 -22.81
C LYS A 189 5.01 18.15 -23.92
N LYS A 190 3.94 18.42 -24.68
CA LYS A 190 3.50 17.58 -25.82
C LYS A 190 4.65 17.48 -26.83
N ILE A 191 5.44 16.41 -26.78
CA ILE A 191 6.35 16.07 -27.87
C ILE A 191 5.43 15.61 -29.00
N ARG A 192 5.32 16.45 -30.02
CA ARG A 192 4.51 16.19 -31.21
C ARG A 192 5.03 14.88 -31.82
N LYS A 193 4.23 13.81 -31.80
CA LYS A 193 4.50 12.62 -32.62
C LYS A 193 4.39 13.06 -34.08
N ILE A 194 5.54 13.26 -34.72
CA ILE A 194 5.63 13.42 -36.17
C ILE A 194 6.06 12.04 -36.68
N GLY A 195 5.12 11.30 -37.26
CA GLY A 195 5.39 9.96 -37.81
C GLY A 195 4.46 8.88 -37.26
N HIS A 196 4.06 7.95 -38.13
CA HIS A 196 3.48 6.68 -37.71
C HIS A 196 4.56 5.90 -36.94
N SER A 197 4.20 5.32 -35.79
CA SER A 197 5.10 4.51 -34.94
C SER A 197 5.27 3.13 -35.58
N MET A 198 5.94 3.15 -36.72
CA MET A 198 6.00 2.09 -37.69
C MET A 198 7.50 1.91 -37.99
N GLU A 199 8.07 0.79 -37.56
CA GLU A 199 9.47 0.45 -37.78
C GLU A 199 9.61 0.03 -39.26
N PHE A 200 10.60 0.57 -39.98
CA PHE A 200 10.86 0.15 -41.36
C PHE A 200 11.24 -1.33 -41.37
N GLU A 201 10.46 -2.14 -42.07
CA GLU A 201 10.68 -3.59 -42.17
C GLU A 201 11.54 -3.91 -43.39
N GLN A 202 11.06 -3.50 -44.57
CA GLN A 202 11.72 -3.75 -45.85
C GLN A 202 11.18 -2.85 -46.95
N ILE A 203 11.90 -2.78 -48.08
CA ILE A 203 11.37 -2.20 -49.32
C ILE A 203 10.82 -3.34 -50.16
N LYS A 204 9.52 -3.32 -50.45
CA LYS A 204 8.87 -4.27 -51.36
C LYS A 204 8.43 -3.59 -52.64
N GLU A 205 8.10 -4.39 -53.65
CA GLU A 205 7.43 -3.89 -54.85
C GLU A 205 6.00 -3.46 -54.51
N TYR A 206 5.53 -2.38 -55.15
CA TYR A 206 4.20 -1.84 -54.96
C TYR A 206 3.15 -2.84 -55.43
N VAL A 207 2.19 -3.16 -54.56
CA VAL A 207 1.00 -3.93 -54.93
C VAL A 207 -0.23 -3.03 -54.84
N THR A 208 -1.19 -3.24 -55.72
CA THR A 208 -2.45 -2.50 -55.75
C THR A 208 -3.15 -2.59 -54.39
N GLY A 209 -3.26 -1.46 -53.68
CA GLY A 209 -3.79 -1.38 -52.31
C GLY A 209 -2.80 -0.85 -51.28
N ASP A 210 -1.50 -0.79 -51.60
CA ASP A 210 -0.49 -0.13 -50.76
C ASP A 210 -0.65 1.41 -50.78
N ASP A 211 -0.34 2.08 -49.66
CA ASP A 211 -0.43 3.55 -49.55
C ASP A 211 0.66 4.24 -50.37
N ILE A 212 0.26 5.05 -51.36
CA ILE A 212 1.14 5.82 -52.25
C ILE A 212 2.06 6.77 -51.46
N ARG A 213 1.69 7.18 -50.24
CA ARG A 213 2.53 8.04 -49.37
C ARG A 213 3.79 7.33 -48.87
N THR A 214 3.83 6.00 -48.93
CA THR A 214 4.96 5.20 -48.48
C THR A 214 5.94 4.83 -49.61
N LEU A 215 5.76 5.40 -50.80
CA LEU A 215 6.55 5.12 -51.99
C LEU A 215 8.00 5.62 -51.84
N ASN A 216 8.95 4.74 -52.13
CA ASN A 216 10.37 5.02 -52.02
C ASN A 216 10.97 5.39 -53.38
N TRP A 217 10.93 6.68 -53.72
CA TRP A 217 11.41 7.20 -55.01
C TRP A 217 12.87 6.83 -55.32
N LYS A 218 13.73 6.74 -54.30
CA LYS A 218 15.15 6.37 -54.47
C LYS A 218 15.32 4.90 -54.87
N ALA A 219 14.51 4.01 -54.29
CA ALA A 219 14.51 2.60 -54.65
C ALA A 219 13.83 2.37 -56.02
N THR A 220 12.72 3.08 -56.27
CA THR A 220 12.01 3.07 -57.56
C THR A 220 12.92 3.43 -58.72
N ALA A 221 13.70 4.52 -58.59
CA ALA A 221 14.63 4.97 -59.62
C ALA A 221 15.77 3.97 -59.91
N LYS A 222 16.16 3.13 -58.93
CA LYS A 222 17.22 2.13 -59.11
C LYS A 222 16.73 0.81 -59.69
N LYS A 223 15.52 0.38 -59.31
CA LYS A 223 14.93 -0.90 -59.69
C LYS A 223 14.04 -0.82 -60.94
N ASN A 224 13.73 0.40 -61.40
CA ASN A 224 12.82 0.69 -62.51
C ASN A 224 11.43 0.04 -62.35
N ALA A 225 11.00 -0.12 -61.10
CA ALA A 225 9.70 -0.65 -60.68
C ALA A 225 9.22 0.16 -59.46
N LEU A 226 7.92 0.34 -59.27
CA LEU A 226 7.39 1.09 -58.12
C LEU A 226 7.72 0.36 -56.82
N MET A 227 8.49 0.99 -55.94
CA MET A 227 8.92 0.41 -54.66
C MET A 227 8.25 1.14 -53.49
N VAL A 228 7.86 0.40 -52.46
CA VAL A 228 7.18 0.91 -51.27
C VAL A 228 7.95 0.54 -50.01
N ASN A 229 8.05 1.48 -49.07
CA ASN A 229 8.53 1.17 -47.72
C ASN A 229 7.42 0.44 -46.96
N GLN A 230 7.64 -0.84 -46.67
CA GLN A 230 6.80 -1.60 -45.76
C GLN A 230 7.23 -1.27 -44.33
N PHE A 231 6.26 -0.88 -43.51
CA PHE A 231 6.49 -0.61 -42.10
C PHE A 231 5.73 -1.63 -41.25
N GLN A 232 6.38 -2.11 -40.19
CA GLN A 232 5.82 -2.99 -39.18
C GLN A 232 5.47 -2.19 -37.93
N ASP A 233 4.44 -2.62 -37.19
CA ASP A 233 4.16 -2.05 -35.87
C ASP A 233 5.38 -2.15 -34.95
N GLU A 234 5.64 -1.08 -34.19
CA GLU A 234 6.72 -1.00 -33.21
C GLU A 234 6.77 -2.26 -32.33
N LYS A 235 7.92 -2.95 -32.32
CA LYS A 235 8.09 -4.19 -31.56
C LYS A 235 7.75 -3.99 -30.09
N SER A 236 7.06 -4.97 -29.51
CA SER A 236 6.76 -5.00 -28.07
C SER A 236 8.06 -4.88 -27.28
N GLN A 237 8.17 -3.84 -26.45
CA GLN A 237 9.37 -3.64 -25.63
C GLN A 237 9.37 -4.63 -24.47
N THR A 238 10.56 -5.09 -24.09
CA THR A 238 10.73 -5.96 -22.93
C THR A 238 11.21 -5.12 -21.75
N VAL A 239 10.42 -5.10 -20.67
CA VAL A 239 10.68 -4.29 -19.48
C VAL A 239 10.79 -5.20 -18.27
N TYR A 240 11.88 -5.05 -17.51
CA TYR A 240 12.13 -5.76 -16.26
C TYR A 240 12.20 -4.78 -15.10
N MET A 241 11.39 -5.02 -14.07
CA MET A 241 11.47 -4.34 -12.78
C MET A 241 12.34 -5.15 -11.83
N VAL A 242 13.42 -4.54 -11.40
CA VAL A 242 14.42 -5.16 -10.53
C VAL A 242 14.36 -4.47 -9.19
N ILE A 243 13.97 -5.22 -8.16
CA ILE A 243 13.76 -4.66 -6.83
C ILE A 243 14.89 -5.13 -5.91
N ASP A 244 15.63 -4.18 -5.37
CA ASP A 244 16.57 -4.44 -4.28
C ASP A 244 15.80 -4.76 -2.98
N LYS A 245 16.15 -5.87 -2.33
CA LYS A 245 15.61 -6.27 -1.02
C LYS A 245 16.63 -6.20 0.11
N GLY A 246 17.79 -5.60 -0.13
CA GLY A 246 18.83 -5.43 0.87
C GLY A 246 18.46 -4.46 1.99
N ARG A 247 19.35 -4.34 2.97
CA ARG A 247 19.16 -3.59 4.22
C ARG A 247 18.72 -2.13 3.98
N VAL A 248 19.27 -1.46 2.97
CA VAL A 248 19.01 -0.03 2.70
C VAL A 248 17.54 0.21 2.31
N MET A 249 16.88 -0.80 1.74
CA MET A 249 15.47 -0.71 1.33
C MET A 249 14.49 -0.90 2.49
N LYS A 250 14.97 -1.22 3.70
CA LYS A 250 14.18 -1.30 4.94
C LYS A 250 13.92 0.07 5.57
N MET A 251 14.55 1.13 5.08
CA MET A 251 14.37 2.49 5.61
C MET A 251 12.87 2.84 5.65
N PRO A 252 12.33 3.22 6.82
CA PRO A 252 10.93 3.55 6.98
C PRO A 252 10.63 4.96 6.46
N PHE A 253 9.44 5.14 5.93
CA PHE A 253 8.91 6.39 5.42
C PHE A 253 7.38 6.37 5.50
N ASN A 254 6.78 7.32 6.24
CA ASN A 254 5.32 7.38 6.45
C ASN A 254 4.68 6.04 6.87
N GLY A 255 5.40 5.24 7.67
CA GLY A 255 4.98 3.92 8.16
C GLY A 255 5.23 2.75 7.19
N LEU A 256 5.68 3.00 5.96
CA LEU A 256 6.04 1.97 4.97
C LEU A 256 7.56 1.92 4.76
N SER A 257 8.11 0.80 4.31
CA SER A 257 9.51 0.73 3.88
C SER A 257 9.69 1.19 2.43
N LEU A 258 10.90 1.62 2.05
CA LEU A 258 11.23 1.93 0.64
C LEU A 258 10.97 0.73 -0.28
N LEU A 259 11.15 -0.50 0.20
CA LEU A 259 10.78 -1.72 -0.51
C LEU A 259 9.27 -1.74 -0.85
N ASP A 260 8.41 -1.34 0.08
CA ASP A 260 6.97 -1.36 -0.12
C ASP A 260 6.54 -0.36 -1.21
N TYR A 261 7.18 0.81 -1.24
CA TYR A 261 7.01 1.79 -2.30
C TYR A 261 7.50 1.26 -3.65
N ALA A 262 8.66 0.59 -3.70
CA ALA A 262 9.17 -0.04 -4.92
C ALA A 262 8.26 -1.17 -5.44
N ILE A 263 7.67 -1.96 -4.53
CA ILE A 263 6.71 -3.01 -4.85
C ILE A 263 5.41 -2.42 -5.42
N ASN A 264 4.87 -1.38 -4.79
CA ASN A 264 3.69 -0.68 -5.30
C ASN A 264 3.96 -0.07 -6.68
N ALA A 265 5.10 0.59 -6.87
CA ALA A 265 5.50 1.13 -8.17
C ALA A 265 5.64 0.03 -9.23
N THR A 266 6.25 -1.10 -8.88
CA THR A 266 6.42 -2.25 -9.77
C THR A 266 5.06 -2.82 -10.19
N LEU A 267 4.11 -2.96 -9.25
CA LEU A 267 2.77 -3.46 -9.54
C LEU A 267 2.05 -2.56 -10.56
N VAL A 268 2.03 -1.25 -10.30
CA VAL A 268 1.32 -0.30 -11.15
C VAL A 268 2.01 -0.17 -12.51
N LEU A 269 3.35 -0.08 -12.53
CA LEU A 269 4.11 0.01 -13.76
C LEU A 269 3.92 -1.24 -14.63
N SER A 270 3.94 -2.44 -14.04
CA SER A 270 3.65 -3.70 -14.75
C SER A 270 2.31 -3.62 -15.49
N ASN A 271 1.28 -3.14 -14.80
CA ASN A 271 -0.05 -3.05 -15.37
C ASN A 271 -0.12 -2.05 -16.53
N VAL A 272 0.58 -0.91 -16.41
CA VAL A 272 0.70 0.08 -17.49
C VAL A 272 1.45 -0.52 -18.70
N ILE A 273 2.57 -1.22 -18.47
CA ILE A 273 3.37 -1.88 -19.52
C ILE A 273 2.51 -2.90 -20.28
N LEU A 274 1.82 -3.80 -19.57
CA LEU A 274 0.99 -4.85 -20.16
C LEU A 274 -0.16 -4.26 -20.98
N LYS A 275 -0.84 -3.24 -20.47
CA LYS A 275 -1.91 -2.55 -21.21
C LYS A 275 -1.40 -1.80 -22.43
N LYS A 276 -0.14 -1.32 -22.42
CA LYS A 276 0.55 -0.75 -23.59
C LYS A 276 1.12 -1.82 -24.53
N GLN A 277 0.72 -3.08 -24.36
CA GLN A 277 1.08 -4.23 -25.20
C GLN A 277 2.57 -4.58 -25.20
N ASP A 278 3.31 -4.13 -24.19
CA ASP A 278 4.70 -4.50 -23.94
C ASP A 278 4.78 -5.71 -22.99
N LYS A 279 5.97 -6.30 -22.87
CA LYS A 279 6.24 -7.44 -22.00
C LYS A 279 6.75 -6.93 -20.65
N ALA A 280 6.08 -7.31 -19.57
CA ALA A 280 6.47 -6.93 -18.21
C ALA A 280 7.01 -8.14 -17.44
N GLY A 281 8.21 -8.03 -16.90
CA GLY A 281 8.83 -9.03 -16.03
C GLY A 281 9.38 -8.38 -14.76
N MET A 282 9.67 -9.20 -13.75
CA MET A 282 10.27 -8.70 -12.52
C MET A 282 11.18 -9.73 -11.87
N PHE A 283 12.10 -9.28 -11.04
CA PHE A 283 12.82 -10.12 -10.10
C PHE A 283 13.34 -9.26 -8.94
N THR A 284 13.67 -9.92 -7.84
CA THR A 284 14.25 -9.26 -6.67
C THR A 284 15.68 -9.73 -6.48
N PHE A 285 16.48 -8.97 -5.75
CA PHE A 285 17.82 -9.41 -5.38
C PHE A 285 18.26 -8.85 -4.02
N SER A 286 19.00 -9.67 -3.26
CA SER A 286 19.87 -9.24 -2.16
C SER A 286 21.23 -9.92 -2.36
N LYS A 287 21.49 -11.05 -1.68
CA LYS A 287 22.65 -11.91 -1.89
C LYS A 287 22.58 -12.75 -3.16
N LYS A 288 21.37 -12.98 -3.68
CA LYS A 288 21.12 -13.72 -4.91
C LYS A 288 19.85 -13.18 -5.54
N VAL A 289 19.66 -13.47 -6.82
CA VAL A 289 18.42 -13.12 -7.53
C VAL A 289 17.33 -14.14 -7.17
N GLU A 290 16.15 -13.64 -6.83
CA GLU A 290 15.00 -14.42 -6.38
C GLU A 290 13.70 -13.89 -7.00
N ASN A 291 12.60 -14.64 -6.83
CA ASN A 291 11.25 -14.21 -7.21
C ASN A 291 11.13 -13.79 -8.68
N ARG A 292 11.78 -14.51 -9.61
CA ARG A 292 11.79 -14.14 -11.02
C ARG A 292 10.46 -14.46 -11.70
N VAL A 293 9.93 -13.46 -12.39
CA VAL A 293 8.86 -13.57 -13.39
C VAL A 293 9.43 -13.08 -14.72
N PHE A 294 9.51 -13.97 -15.71
CA PHE A 294 9.99 -13.61 -17.05
C PHE A 294 9.04 -12.62 -17.72
N ALA A 295 9.59 -11.72 -18.53
CA ALA A 295 8.79 -10.70 -19.20
C ALA A 295 7.94 -11.31 -20.31
N GLU A 296 6.63 -11.35 -20.08
CA GLU A 296 5.63 -11.82 -21.04
C GLU A 296 4.43 -10.87 -21.12
N ARG A 297 3.50 -11.15 -22.05
CA ARG A 297 2.28 -10.37 -22.29
C ARG A 297 0.99 -11.19 -22.09
N ARG A 298 1.06 -12.35 -21.43
CA ARG A 298 -0.11 -13.22 -21.23
C ARG A 298 -1.12 -12.55 -20.29
N GLY A 299 -2.40 -12.87 -20.44
CA GLY A 299 -3.44 -12.33 -19.55
C GLY A 299 -3.23 -12.67 -18.06
N SER A 300 -2.59 -13.80 -17.76
CA SER A 300 -2.26 -14.22 -16.39
C SER A 300 -1.03 -13.51 -15.80
N GLN A 301 -0.25 -12.77 -16.62
CA GLN A 301 1.03 -12.21 -16.22
C GLN A 301 0.89 -11.25 -15.04
N MET A 302 -0.14 -10.41 -15.06
CA MET A 302 -0.37 -9.44 -13.99
C MET A 302 -0.62 -10.12 -12.63
N ASN A 303 -1.40 -11.21 -12.64
CA ASN A 303 -1.67 -11.99 -11.42
C ASN A 303 -0.40 -12.68 -10.92
N GLN A 304 0.43 -13.23 -11.82
CA GLN A 304 1.71 -13.83 -11.42
C GLN A 304 2.65 -12.81 -10.78
N ILE A 305 2.73 -11.59 -11.32
CA ILE A 305 3.50 -10.50 -10.72
C ILE A 305 2.94 -10.12 -9.35
N LEU A 306 1.61 -9.94 -9.24
CA LEU A 306 0.94 -9.57 -8.00
C LEU A 306 1.16 -10.61 -6.87
N GLU A 307 1.02 -11.90 -7.16
CA GLU A 307 1.26 -12.97 -6.19
C GLU A 307 2.75 -13.09 -5.82
N THR A 308 3.65 -12.83 -6.77
CA THR A 308 5.09 -12.81 -6.48
C THR A 308 5.46 -11.65 -5.55
N LEU A 309 4.90 -10.46 -5.77
CA LEU A 309 5.10 -9.26 -4.95
C LEU A 309 4.54 -9.38 -3.52
N TYR A 310 3.49 -10.17 -3.33
CA TYR A 310 2.84 -10.37 -2.02
C TYR A 310 3.81 -10.83 -0.93
N ASN A 311 4.67 -11.80 -1.24
CA ASN A 311 5.56 -12.44 -0.27
C ASN A 311 6.96 -11.82 -0.17
N ILE A 312 7.23 -10.73 -0.88
CA ILE A 312 8.56 -10.10 -0.88
C ILE A 312 8.77 -9.31 0.40
N LYS A 313 9.87 -9.62 1.11
CA LYS A 313 10.32 -8.99 2.36
C LYS A 313 11.77 -8.53 2.22
N THR A 314 12.14 -7.54 3.03
CA THR A 314 13.54 -7.11 3.13
C THR A 314 14.38 -8.15 3.86
N ASP A 315 15.64 -8.26 3.45
CA ASP A 315 16.66 -8.99 4.18
C ASP A 315 17.55 -8.02 4.95
N PHE A 316 18.30 -8.55 5.92
CA PHE A 316 19.33 -7.80 6.65
C PHE A 316 20.68 -7.73 5.92
N PHE A 317 20.78 -8.31 4.71
CA PHE A 317 22.03 -8.39 3.96
C PHE A 317 22.27 -7.16 3.08
N GLU A 318 23.54 -6.89 2.76
CA GLU A 318 23.89 -5.99 1.68
C GLU A 318 23.61 -6.64 0.32
N SER A 319 23.28 -5.80 -0.66
CA SER A 319 22.87 -6.22 -1.99
C SER A 319 24.10 -6.49 -2.87
N ASP A 320 24.15 -7.68 -3.47
CA ASP A 320 25.24 -8.13 -4.32
C ASP A 320 24.95 -7.79 -5.79
N PHE A 321 25.40 -6.60 -6.21
CA PHE A 321 25.26 -6.14 -7.59
C PHE A 321 26.12 -6.94 -8.59
N GLY A 322 27.17 -7.62 -8.12
CA GLY A 322 27.99 -8.49 -8.95
C GLY A 322 27.20 -9.71 -9.42
N ARG A 323 26.53 -10.40 -8.49
CA ARG A 323 25.63 -11.50 -8.82
C ARG A 323 24.43 -11.06 -9.64
N LEU A 324 23.87 -9.89 -9.34
CA LEU A 324 22.82 -9.29 -10.15
C LEU A 324 23.27 -9.12 -11.61
N TYR A 325 24.45 -8.55 -11.84
CA TYR A 325 24.99 -8.34 -13.18
C TYR A 325 25.19 -9.66 -13.93
N VAL A 326 25.81 -10.66 -13.29
CA VAL A 326 26.04 -11.99 -13.89
C VAL A 326 24.73 -12.65 -14.28
N ASP A 327 23.73 -12.57 -13.40
CA ASP A 327 22.42 -13.16 -13.64
C ASP A 327 21.67 -12.46 -14.78
N ILE A 328 21.64 -11.11 -14.81
CA ILE A 328 21.06 -10.35 -15.92
C ILE A 328 21.72 -10.72 -17.23
N LYS A 329 23.06 -10.75 -17.27
CA LYS A 329 23.83 -11.07 -18.47
C LYS A 329 23.55 -12.48 -19.02
N THR A 330 23.24 -13.44 -18.14
CA THR A 330 23.03 -14.84 -18.53
C THR A 330 21.58 -15.19 -18.81
N LYS A 331 20.62 -14.47 -18.21
CA LYS A 331 19.19 -14.78 -18.29
C LYS A 331 18.42 -13.80 -19.17
N ILE A 332 18.88 -12.56 -19.32
CA ILE A 332 18.22 -11.53 -20.12
C ILE A 332 19.06 -11.28 -21.38
N ASN A 333 18.83 -12.10 -22.40
CA ASN A 333 19.63 -12.06 -23.63
C ASN A 333 19.16 -10.98 -24.62
N GLN A 334 17.94 -10.47 -24.45
CA GLN A 334 17.35 -9.44 -25.31
C GLN A 334 17.56 -8.05 -24.71
N ARG A 335 17.88 -7.07 -25.56
CA ARG A 335 17.91 -5.66 -25.15
C ARG A 335 16.55 -5.30 -24.53
N SER A 336 16.61 -4.80 -23.31
CA SER A 336 15.43 -4.61 -22.46
C SER A 336 15.59 -3.32 -21.66
N LEU A 337 14.47 -2.76 -21.21
CA LEU A 337 14.44 -1.70 -20.22
C LEU A 337 14.56 -2.34 -18.83
N ILE A 338 15.57 -1.98 -18.07
CA ILE A 338 15.76 -2.44 -16.70
C ILE A 338 15.49 -1.27 -15.78
N VAL A 339 14.42 -1.36 -15.00
CA VAL A 339 14.06 -0.39 -13.95
C VAL A 339 14.51 -0.96 -12.62
N LEU A 340 15.61 -0.43 -12.10
CA LEU A 340 16.25 -0.88 -10.87
C LEU A 340 15.84 0.02 -9.70
N TYR A 341 15.04 -0.51 -8.78
CA TYR A 341 14.71 0.14 -7.52
C TYR A 341 15.77 -0.22 -6.47
N THR A 342 16.58 0.75 -6.06
CA THR A 342 17.59 0.59 -5.00
C THR A 342 17.83 1.95 -4.35
N ASN A 343 18.63 2.00 -3.29
CA ASN A 343 18.97 3.25 -2.64
C ASN A 343 20.48 3.29 -2.34
N PHE A 344 21.14 4.37 -2.77
CA PHE A 344 22.53 4.66 -2.46
C PHE A 344 22.59 5.79 -1.45
N GLU A 345 23.14 5.56 -0.26
CA GLU A 345 23.26 6.59 0.77
C GLU A 345 24.39 7.59 0.47
N THR A 346 25.52 7.09 -0.04
CA THR A 346 26.73 7.89 -0.31
C THR A 346 27.25 7.68 -1.73
N LEU A 347 28.05 8.64 -2.21
CA LEU A 347 28.70 8.55 -3.53
C LEU A 347 29.70 7.38 -3.60
N GLU A 348 30.43 7.12 -2.51
CA GLU A 348 31.34 5.97 -2.40
C GLU A 348 30.59 4.63 -2.53
N GLY A 349 29.41 4.54 -1.90
CA GLY A 349 28.54 3.38 -2.02
C GLY A 349 28.14 3.11 -3.47
N LEU A 350 27.81 4.15 -4.24
CA LEU A 350 27.56 4.06 -5.67
C LEU A 350 28.82 3.62 -6.44
N HIS A 351 29.97 4.23 -6.19
CA HIS A 351 31.21 3.94 -6.91
C HIS A 351 31.62 2.47 -6.80
N ARG A 352 31.41 1.83 -5.64
CA ARG A 352 31.62 0.38 -5.47
C ARG A 352 30.77 -0.46 -6.42
N GLN A 353 29.55 -0.03 -6.72
CA GLN A 353 28.61 -0.78 -7.58
C GLN A 353 28.66 -0.36 -9.05
N MET A 354 29.32 0.75 -9.35
CA MET A 354 29.39 1.35 -10.68
C MET A 354 29.90 0.41 -11.78
N PRO A 355 30.91 -0.46 -11.58
CA PRO A 355 31.35 -1.41 -12.60
C PRO A 355 30.23 -2.34 -13.08
N TYR A 356 29.38 -2.80 -12.15
CA TYR A 356 28.27 -3.70 -12.44
C TYR A 356 27.13 -2.97 -13.15
N LEU A 357 26.77 -1.76 -12.69
CA LEU A 357 25.74 -0.94 -13.32
C LEU A 357 26.11 -0.58 -14.76
N LYS A 358 27.38 -0.23 -15.02
CA LYS A 358 27.92 -0.02 -16.37
C LYS A 358 27.84 -1.29 -17.22
N GLY A 359 28.16 -2.45 -16.63
CA GLY A 359 28.03 -3.75 -17.28
C GLY A 359 26.61 -4.03 -17.76
N ILE A 360 25.60 -3.73 -16.93
CA ILE A 360 24.18 -3.85 -17.28
C ILE A 360 23.81 -2.84 -18.38
N ALA A 361 24.20 -1.58 -18.21
CA ALA A 361 23.87 -0.47 -19.12
C ALA A 361 24.46 -0.63 -20.53
N LYS A 362 25.51 -1.44 -20.69
CA LYS A 362 26.09 -1.75 -22.00
C LYS A 362 25.13 -2.50 -22.92
N ASN A 363 24.34 -3.42 -22.35
CA ASN A 363 23.45 -4.32 -23.12
C ASN A 363 21.96 -3.95 -22.99
N HIS A 364 21.60 -3.25 -21.91
CA HIS A 364 20.21 -2.91 -21.57
C HIS A 364 20.09 -1.42 -21.27
N LEU A 365 18.92 -0.84 -21.49
CA LEU A 365 18.66 0.53 -21.03
C LEU A 365 18.39 0.49 -19.53
N LEU A 366 19.31 1.03 -18.74
CA LEU A 366 19.21 1.01 -17.28
C LEU A 366 18.63 2.32 -16.74
N VAL A 367 17.55 2.21 -15.98
CA VAL A 367 16.97 3.28 -15.17
C VAL A 367 17.14 2.91 -13.69
N VAL A 368 17.94 3.67 -12.96
CA VAL A 368 18.12 3.51 -11.52
C VAL A 368 17.17 4.47 -10.81
N VAL A 369 16.22 3.91 -10.07
CA VAL A 369 15.24 4.62 -9.26
C VAL A 369 15.72 4.59 -7.81
N PHE A 370 15.88 5.76 -7.21
CA PHE A 370 16.30 5.92 -5.82
C PHE A 370 15.60 7.09 -5.15
N PHE A 371 15.62 7.07 -3.83
CA PHE A 371 14.70 7.87 -3.02
C PHE A 371 15.38 9.10 -2.42
N ASN A 372 14.65 10.22 -2.43
CA ASN A 372 14.93 11.36 -1.56
C ASN A 372 14.29 11.12 -0.18
N ASN A 373 14.87 11.72 0.85
CA ASN A 373 14.26 11.74 2.16
C ASN A 373 13.55 13.09 2.35
N THR A 374 12.22 13.09 2.43
CA THR A 374 11.43 14.33 2.59
C THR A 374 11.61 14.94 3.99
N GLU A 375 11.94 14.14 5.01
CA GLU A 375 12.23 14.65 6.36
C GLU A 375 13.49 15.53 6.37
N LEU A 376 14.52 15.16 5.59
CA LEU A 376 15.71 15.99 5.40
C LEU A 376 15.36 17.33 4.76
N ASN A 377 14.45 17.36 3.78
CA ASN A 377 14.02 18.62 3.15
C ASN A 377 13.34 19.53 4.18
N ASN A 378 12.52 18.97 5.08
CA ASN A 378 11.90 19.75 6.15
C ASN A 378 12.95 20.36 7.09
N LEU A 379 14.02 19.62 7.42
CA LEU A 379 15.14 20.14 8.22
C LEU A 379 15.88 21.28 7.51
N ILE A 380 16.11 21.17 6.20
CA ILE A 380 16.81 22.20 5.42
C ILE A 380 16.01 23.52 5.40
N HIS A 381 14.69 23.45 5.27
CA HIS A 381 13.84 24.64 5.18
C HIS A 381 13.41 25.23 6.53
N LYS A 382 13.54 24.49 7.64
CA LYS A 382 13.24 25.00 8.97
C LYS A 382 14.22 26.11 9.36
N LYS A 383 13.71 27.19 9.98
CA LYS A 383 14.55 28.24 10.57
C LYS A 383 15.25 27.70 11.81
N SER A 384 16.58 27.71 11.82
CA SER A 384 17.41 27.28 12.96
C SER A 384 17.42 28.35 14.05
N LYS A 385 17.23 27.95 15.31
CA LYS A 385 17.21 28.81 16.50
C LYS A 385 18.42 28.61 17.41
N ASN A 386 19.09 27.47 17.32
CA ASN A 386 20.26 27.13 18.12
C ASN A 386 21.38 26.55 17.24
N ILE A 387 22.59 26.43 17.81
CA ILE A 387 23.78 25.94 17.10
C ILE A 387 23.60 24.48 16.64
N GLN A 388 22.94 23.65 17.44
CA GLN A 388 22.66 22.25 17.07
C GLN A 388 21.79 22.15 15.81
N GLU A 389 20.71 22.93 15.71
CA GLU A 389 19.85 23.00 14.53
C GLU A 389 20.60 23.56 13.29
N VAL A 390 21.68 24.32 13.48
CA VAL A 390 22.56 24.73 12.37
C VAL A 390 23.41 23.54 11.90
N TYR A 391 24.00 22.77 12.82
CA TYR A 391 24.75 21.56 12.46
C TYR A 391 23.88 20.52 11.75
N ASP A 392 22.69 20.23 12.30
CA ASP A 392 21.74 19.29 11.71
C ASP A 392 21.35 19.71 10.29
N LYS A 393 21.14 21.02 10.08
CA LYS A 393 20.84 21.59 8.76
C LYS A 393 21.99 21.42 7.78
N VAL A 394 23.23 21.73 8.18
CA VAL A 394 24.42 21.57 7.31
C VAL A 394 24.61 20.11 6.90
N ILE A 395 24.41 19.18 7.83
CA ILE A 395 24.48 17.74 7.55
C ILE A 395 23.36 17.32 6.57
N ALA A 396 22.13 17.80 6.78
CA ALA A 396 21.01 17.52 5.88
C ALA A 396 21.26 18.07 4.46
N GLU A 397 21.80 19.29 4.33
CA GLU A 397 22.18 19.88 3.04
C GLU A 397 23.30 19.07 2.35
N LYS A 398 24.30 18.61 3.11
CA LYS A 398 25.35 17.73 2.59
C LYS A 398 24.77 16.43 2.01
N PHE A 399 23.87 15.75 2.73
CA PHE A 399 23.23 14.53 2.24
C PHE A 399 22.37 14.80 0.99
N ALA A 400 21.61 15.89 0.96
CA ALA A 400 20.84 16.28 -0.21
C ALA A 400 21.74 16.58 -1.43
N PHE A 401 22.90 17.19 -1.19
CA PHE A 401 23.90 17.44 -2.23
C PHE A 401 24.52 16.14 -2.76
N GLU A 402 24.91 15.21 -1.89
CA GLU A 402 25.44 13.90 -2.31
C GLU A 402 24.45 13.12 -3.20
N LYS A 403 23.15 13.16 -2.90
CA LYS A 403 22.13 12.56 -3.78
C LYS A 403 22.12 13.17 -5.18
N LYS A 404 22.32 14.48 -5.31
CA LYS A 404 22.45 15.14 -6.63
C LYS A 404 23.74 14.73 -7.34
N LEU A 405 24.84 14.55 -6.62
CA LEU A 405 26.08 14.04 -7.20
C LEU A 405 25.91 12.62 -7.74
N ILE A 406 25.22 11.73 -7.00
CA ILE A 406 24.89 10.37 -7.44
C ILE A 406 24.10 10.40 -8.77
N VAL A 407 23.10 11.28 -8.90
CA VAL A 407 22.35 11.47 -10.16
C VAL A 407 23.29 11.83 -11.31
N ASN A 408 24.17 12.81 -11.10
CA ASN A 408 25.07 13.29 -12.13
C ASN A 408 26.11 12.22 -12.53
N GLU A 409 26.61 11.47 -11.55
CA GLU A 409 27.58 10.41 -11.76
C GLU A 409 26.99 9.26 -12.59
N LEU A 410 25.74 8.85 -12.31
CA LEU A 410 25.02 7.87 -13.13
C LEU A 410 24.83 8.37 -14.58
N LYS A 411 24.39 9.63 -14.74
CA LYS A 411 24.18 10.24 -16.05
C LYS A 411 25.44 10.33 -16.90
N LYS A 412 26.60 10.59 -16.28
CA LYS A 412 27.92 10.62 -16.94
C LYS A 412 28.21 9.34 -17.72
N TYR A 413 27.66 8.21 -17.28
CA TYR A 413 27.84 6.90 -17.91
C TYR A 413 26.63 6.44 -18.73
N GLY A 414 25.73 7.36 -19.10
CA GLY A 414 24.54 7.05 -19.89
C GLY A 414 23.46 6.28 -19.13
N ILE A 415 23.59 6.15 -17.80
CA ILE A 415 22.59 5.49 -16.96
C ILE A 415 21.53 6.52 -16.60
N HIS A 416 20.26 6.20 -16.86
CA HIS A 416 19.16 7.06 -16.45
C HIS A 416 18.98 6.98 -14.93
N ALA A 417 18.91 8.14 -14.27
CA ALA A 417 18.71 8.24 -12.84
C ALA A 417 17.36 8.94 -12.56
N LEU A 418 16.54 8.33 -11.70
CA LEU A 418 15.28 8.88 -11.21
C LEU A 418 15.38 9.05 -9.68
N LEU A 419 15.65 10.28 -9.25
CA LEU A 419 15.61 10.67 -7.84
C LEU A 419 14.21 11.21 -7.52
N THR A 420 13.45 10.51 -6.70
CA THR A 420 12.04 10.81 -6.41
C THR A 420 11.70 10.63 -4.93
N SER A 421 10.60 11.21 -4.46
CA SER A 421 10.08 10.90 -3.13
C SER A 421 9.34 9.56 -3.13
N PRO A 422 9.31 8.83 -2.00
CA PRO A 422 8.60 7.55 -1.93
C PRO A 422 7.12 7.67 -2.33
N GLU A 423 6.47 8.79 -2.06
CA GLU A 423 5.07 9.06 -2.46
C GLU A 423 4.88 9.16 -3.99
N ASN A 424 5.87 9.71 -4.71
CA ASN A 424 5.77 10.01 -6.14
C ASN A 424 6.41 8.93 -7.02
N VAL A 425 7.14 7.98 -6.43
CA VAL A 425 7.90 6.96 -7.18
C VAL A 425 7.07 6.22 -8.22
N THR A 426 5.81 5.89 -7.90
CA THR A 426 4.91 5.20 -8.84
C THR A 426 4.64 6.05 -10.08
N LEU A 427 4.26 7.31 -9.89
CA LEU A 427 3.94 8.24 -10.98
C LEU A 427 5.18 8.58 -11.80
N ASP A 428 6.29 8.89 -11.13
CA ASP A 428 7.54 9.27 -11.77
C ASP A 428 8.13 8.13 -12.59
N THR A 429 8.00 6.88 -12.12
CA THR A 429 8.48 5.73 -12.89
C THR A 429 7.61 5.47 -14.13
N ILE A 430 6.28 5.61 -14.02
CA ILE A 430 5.36 5.53 -15.17
C ILE A 430 5.72 6.59 -16.20
N ASN A 431 5.89 7.84 -15.76
CA ASN A 431 6.28 8.95 -16.62
C ASN A 431 7.63 8.68 -17.30
N LYS A 432 8.59 8.11 -16.58
CA LYS A 432 9.90 7.78 -17.13
C LYS A 432 9.82 6.70 -18.20
N TYR A 433 9.03 5.65 -17.98
CA TYR A 433 8.77 4.62 -18.97
C TYR A 433 8.09 5.20 -20.23
N LEU A 434 7.05 6.03 -20.06
CA LEU A 434 6.37 6.68 -21.17
C LEU A 434 7.28 7.64 -21.95
N GLU A 435 8.16 8.38 -21.26
CA GLU A 435 9.19 9.22 -21.88
C GLU A 435 10.12 8.39 -22.76
N ILE A 436 10.68 7.31 -22.21
CA ILE A 436 11.59 6.39 -22.93
C ILE A 436 10.91 5.79 -24.16
N LYS A 437 9.68 5.27 -23.98
CA LYS A 437 8.89 4.70 -25.06
C LYS A 437 8.58 5.74 -26.14
N SER A 438 8.20 6.96 -25.75
CA SER A 438 7.89 8.03 -26.71
C SER A 438 9.08 8.48 -27.55
N ARG A 439 10.30 8.32 -27.04
CA ARG A 439 11.54 8.68 -27.73
C ARG A 439 12.12 7.55 -28.58
N GLY A 440 11.59 6.33 -28.49
CA GLY A 440 12.13 5.17 -29.21
C GLY A 440 13.58 4.84 -28.84
N ILE A 441 13.98 5.04 -27.58
CA ILE A 441 15.37 4.81 -27.13
C ILE A 441 15.67 3.31 -26.93
N LEU A 442 14.63 2.48 -26.79
CA LEU A 442 14.79 1.07 -26.47
C LEU A 442 15.02 0.19 -27.69
#